data_AF-A0AAE9SSP8-F1
#
_entry.id   AF-A0AAE9SSP8-F1
#
_cell.length_a   1.000
_cell.length_b   1.000
_cell.length_c   1.000
_cell.angle_alpha   90.00
_cell.angle_beta   90.00
_cell.angle_gamma   90.00
#
_symmetry.space_group_name_H-M   'P 1'
#
loop_
_entity.id
_entity.type
_entity.pdbx_description
1 polymer ?
#
loop_
_entity_poly.entity_id
_entity_poly.type
_entity_poly.pdbx_seq_one_letter_code
_entity_poly.pdbx_strand_id
1 'polypeptide(L)'
;MALWLPSSVSMAQDEVKLSDAQARNLGVRVTHPVASRTDLTLPYPVQIMIPTPQLWVVSAPVAGMVANLLVGRGDRATAGQPLVTLESPSFVSQQRDYLHAIAQEHLASQQLKRNVDLFEGKAVPQRVLEASQAEARQAALVVAERRQVLRLSGMSDDAISRLAQEAAISGTLTVNAPQTASVVEITVSPGQRLEQSAPLVKLARLSPLWAEIAVPAANIRAIRTGAKVEIEGYSTPGRVVLVSDTIDHATQTILVRAEVPNDGELHPGQTTVARIGFLSAGESAFEIPFSGLIRRGEQTSIFVAFDGGFRLVPVKLLAEDQEHVVVSGPITDRDAIAIGGISALRGILSGLGQ
;
A
#
# COMPACT_ATOMS: atom_id res chain seq x y z
N MET A 1 -44.15 -1.19 -41.49
CA MET A 1 -43.63 0.13 -41.92
C MET A 1 -44.21 1.18 -40.99
N ALA A 2 -43.49 1.51 -39.93
CA ALA A 2 -43.83 2.63 -39.04
C ALA A 2 -42.65 3.59 -39.06
N LEU A 3 -42.85 4.76 -39.68
CA LEU A 3 -41.89 5.85 -39.75
C LEU A 3 -41.75 6.46 -38.35
N TRP A 4 -40.53 6.48 -37.83
CA TRP A 4 -40.14 7.23 -36.65
C TRP A 4 -39.69 8.62 -37.13
N LEU A 5 -40.43 9.66 -36.75
CA LEU A 5 -40.02 11.06 -36.94
C LEU A 5 -39.06 11.43 -35.79
N PRO A 6 -37.91 12.07 -36.06
CA PRO A 6 -37.09 12.62 -34.98
C PRO A 6 -37.76 13.89 -34.44
N SER A 7 -37.98 13.91 -33.13
CA SER A 7 -38.40 15.09 -32.39
C SER A 7 -37.30 16.14 -32.43
N SER A 8 -37.54 17.23 -33.16
CA SER A 8 -36.74 18.44 -33.14
C SER A 8 -36.85 19.12 -31.77
N VAL A 9 -35.78 19.06 -30.98
CA VAL A 9 -35.64 19.85 -29.75
C VAL A 9 -35.47 21.32 -30.13
N SER A 10 -36.36 22.16 -29.61
CA SER A 10 -36.36 23.61 -29.81
C SER A 10 -35.15 24.24 -29.08
N MET A 11 -34.12 24.65 -29.84
CA MET A 11 -32.97 25.45 -29.37
C MET A 11 -33.20 26.95 -29.62
N ALA A 12 -34.23 27.56 -29.00
CA ALA A 12 -34.55 28.97 -29.26
C ALA A 12 -34.77 29.85 -28.02
N GLN A 13 -34.59 29.33 -26.79
CA GLN A 13 -34.92 30.05 -25.55
C GLN A 13 -33.74 30.44 -24.65
N ASP A 14 -32.50 30.06 -25.00
CA ASP A 14 -31.31 30.30 -24.15
C ASP A 14 -30.27 31.26 -24.79
N GLU A 15 -30.67 32.02 -25.82
CA GLU A 15 -29.79 32.92 -26.58
C GLU A 15 -30.15 34.40 -26.39
N VAL A 16 -29.14 35.21 -26.12
CA VAL A 16 -29.20 36.66 -26.02
C VAL A 16 -28.54 37.26 -27.25
N LYS A 17 -29.33 37.77 -28.20
CA LYS A 17 -28.80 38.44 -29.39
C LYS A 17 -28.40 39.87 -29.08
N LEU A 18 -27.12 40.18 -29.24
CA LEU A 18 -26.50 41.46 -28.92
C LEU A 18 -25.41 41.76 -29.95
N SER A 19 -25.39 42.99 -30.45
CA SER A 19 -24.23 43.47 -31.22
C SER A 19 -23.03 43.72 -30.31
N ASP A 20 -21.81 43.66 -30.86
CA ASP A 20 -20.58 43.94 -30.12
C ASP A 20 -20.59 45.32 -29.44
N ALA A 21 -21.22 46.32 -30.09
CA ALA A 21 -21.38 47.66 -29.52
C ALA A 21 -22.31 47.66 -28.29
N GLN A 22 -23.42 46.92 -28.34
CA GLN A 22 -24.34 46.77 -27.22
C GLN A 22 -23.71 45.97 -26.08
N ALA A 23 -23.00 44.88 -26.38
CA ALA A 23 -22.29 44.08 -25.38
C ALA A 23 -21.24 44.93 -24.62
N ARG A 24 -20.47 45.77 -25.33
CA ARG A 24 -19.53 46.71 -24.71
C ARG A 24 -20.22 47.75 -23.83
N ASN A 25 -21.33 48.33 -24.29
CA ASN A 25 -22.11 49.31 -23.51
C ASN A 25 -22.72 48.70 -22.23
N LEU A 26 -23.01 47.40 -22.23
CA LEU A 26 -23.50 46.65 -21.07
C LEU A 26 -22.38 46.18 -20.13
N GLY A 27 -21.12 46.55 -20.41
CA GLY A 27 -19.96 46.17 -19.60
C GLY A 27 -19.63 44.67 -19.67
N VAL A 28 -20.05 44.00 -20.76
CA VAL A 28 -19.73 42.59 -20.97
C VAL A 28 -18.24 42.46 -21.27
N ARG A 29 -17.55 41.73 -20.41
CA ARG A 29 -16.15 41.34 -20.60
C ARG A 29 -16.12 39.85 -20.84
N VAL A 30 -15.30 39.40 -21.79
CA VAL A 30 -15.13 37.99 -22.12
C VAL A 30 -13.71 37.55 -21.82
N THR A 31 -13.56 36.28 -21.46
CA THR A 31 -12.27 35.59 -21.36
C THR A 31 -12.35 34.26 -22.08
N HIS A 32 -11.21 33.74 -22.52
CA HIS A 32 -11.15 32.36 -22.98
C HIS A 32 -10.94 31.44 -21.77
N PRO A 33 -11.65 30.31 -21.69
CA PRO A 33 -11.39 29.32 -20.68
C PRO A 33 -9.97 28.78 -20.85
N VAL A 34 -9.23 28.69 -19.76
CA VAL A 34 -7.94 28.02 -19.78
C VAL A 34 -8.23 26.54 -19.64
N ALA A 35 -7.71 25.73 -20.57
CA ALA A 35 -7.75 24.28 -20.42
C ALA A 35 -7.13 23.94 -19.07
N SER A 36 -7.97 23.53 -18.12
CA SER A 36 -7.48 23.14 -16.82
C SER A 36 -6.71 21.86 -17.08
N ARG A 37 -5.39 21.90 -16.99
CA ARG A 37 -4.58 20.68 -16.90
C ARG A 37 -5.06 20.04 -15.60
N THR A 38 -6.02 19.13 -15.73
CA THR A 38 -6.88 18.71 -14.63
C THR A 38 -6.12 17.74 -13.73
N ASP A 39 -5.11 18.25 -13.02
CA ASP A 39 -4.76 17.74 -11.70
C ASP A 39 -5.70 18.48 -10.71
N LEU A 40 -7.01 18.52 -11.00
CA LEU A 40 -7.99 18.87 -9.98
C LEU A 40 -7.81 17.85 -8.88
N THR A 41 -7.37 18.33 -7.74
CA THR A 41 -7.12 17.50 -6.59
C THR A 41 -7.99 17.98 -5.44
N LEU A 42 -8.78 17.07 -4.86
CA LEU A 42 -9.45 17.37 -3.61
C LEU A 42 -8.52 17.00 -2.43
N PRO A 43 -8.45 17.86 -1.41
CA PRO A 43 -7.73 17.55 -0.19
C PRO A 43 -8.52 16.53 0.63
N TYR A 44 -7.83 15.51 1.11
CA TYR A 44 -8.36 14.49 1.99
C TYR A 44 -7.38 14.21 3.13
N PRO A 45 -7.87 13.92 4.35
CA PRO A 45 -7.00 13.44 5.41
C PRO A 45 -6.35 12.13 4.98
N VAL A 46 -5.05 12.04 5.17
CA VAL A 46 -4.25 10.85 4.87
C VAL A 46 -3.45 10.41 6.08
N GLN A 47 -3.37 9.10 6.29
CA GLN A 47 -2.46 8.50 7.26
C GLN A 47 -1.41 7.66 6.53
N ILE A 48 -0.15 7.90 6.86
CA ILE A 48 0.97 7.13 6.31
C ILE A 48 1.12 5.84 7.10
N MET A 49 1.17 4.71 6.40
CA MET A 49 1.23 3.37 6.99
C MET A 49 2.31 2.52 6.34
N ILE A 50 2.84 1.59 7.13
CA ILE A 50 3.71 0.53 6.63
C ILE A 50 2.83 -0.49 5.92
N PRO A 51 3.13 -0.85 4.66
CA PRO A 51 2.41 -1.91 3.98
C PRO A 51 2.47 -3.20 4.78
N THR A 52 1.34 -3.88 4.98
CA THR A 52 1.29 -5.13 5.76
C THR A 52 2.27 -6.19 5.26
N PRO A 53 2.46 -6.41 3.94
CA PRO A 53 3.46 -7.36 3.43
C PRO A 53 4.92 -6.94 3.67
N GLN A 54 5.15 -5.69 4.05
CA GLN A 54 6.47 -5.13 4.37
C GLN A 54 6.75 -5.12 5.87
N LEU A 55 5.86 -5.67 6.70
CA LEU A 55 6.03 -5.81 8.14
C LEU A 55 6.33 -7.27 8.49
N TRP A 56 7.43 -7.49 9.22
CA TRP A 56 7.82 -8.82 9.71
C TRP A 56 7.95 -8.80 11.23
N VAL A 57 7.43 -9.84 11.87
CA VAL A 57 7.63 -10.07 13.29
C VAL A 57 8.68 -11.16 13.43
N VAL A 58 9.81 -10.83 14.04
CA VAL A 58 10.83 -11.80 14.44
C VAL A 58 10.44 -12.31 15.82
N SER A 59 10.27 -13.62 15.93
CA SER A 59 9.84 -14.29 17.17
C SER A 59 10.93 -15.21 17.72
N ALA A 60 10.81 -15.55 19.01
CA ALA A 60 11.68 -16.49 19.68
C ALA A 60 11.53 -17.90 19.09
N PRO A 61 12.57 -18.49 18.47
CA PRO A 61 12.46 -19.84 17.90
C PRO A 61 12.42 -20.93 18.98
N VAL A 62 12.90 -20.62 20.19
CA VAL A 62 12.91 -21.48 21.38
C VAL A 62 12.57 -20.66 22.62
N ALA A 63 11.99 -21.30 23.63
CA ALA A 63 11.78 -20.67 24.93
C ALA A 63 13.13 -20.43 25.63
N GLY A 64 13.27 -19.29 26.31
CA GLY A 64 14.53 -18.89 26.92
C GLY A 64 14.49 -17.53 27.61
N MET A 65 15.63 -17.06 28.08
CA MET A 65 15.81 -15.72 28.63
C MET A 65 16.53 -14.84 27.62
N VAL A 66 16.12 -13.58 27.48
CA VAL A 66 16.85 -12.59 26.68
C VAL A 66 18.15 -12.25 27.40
N ALA A 67 19.29 -12.66 26.85
CA ALA A 67 20.60 -12.34 27.40
C ALA A 67 21.02 -10.92 27.01
N ASN A 68 20.93 -10.58 25.72
CA ASN A 68 21.29 -9.26 25.20
C ASN A 68 20.34 -8.84 24.08
N LEU A 69 20.10 -7.53 24.02
CA LEU A 69 19.43 -6.85 22.92
C LEU A 69 20.50 -6.06 22.16
N LEU A 70 20.70 -6.38 20.89
CA LEU A 70 21.82 -5.87 20.07
C LEU A 70 21.39 -4.74 19.11
N VAL A 71 20.10 -4.42 19.08
CA VAL A 71 19.52 -3.37 18.23
C VAL A 71 18.59 -2.45 19.03
N GLY A 72 18.49 -1.20 18.59
CA GLY A 72 17.57 -0.20 19.09
C GLY A 72 16.40 0.06 18.13
N ARG A 73 15.34 0.68 18.65
CA ARG A 73 14.22 1.16 17.83
C ARG A 73 14.71 2.27 16.90
N GLY A 74 14.39 2.16 15.62
CA GLY A 74 14.85 3.08 14.58
C GLY A 74 16.10 2.60 13.84
N ASP A 75 16.82 1.61 14.37
CA ASP A 75 18.02 1.08 13.71
C ASP A 75 17.68 0.43 12.37
N ARG A 76 18.61 0.53 11.41
CA ARG A 76 18.54 -0.21 10.15
C ARG A 76 19.30 -1.52 10.31
N ALA A 77 18.59 -2.63 10.35
CA ALA A 77 19.18 -3.96 10.39
C ALA A 77 19.44 -4.48 8.97
N THR A 78 20.62 -5.04 8.74
CA THR A 78 20.97 -5.75 7.50
C THR A 78 20.62 -7.24 7.60
N ALA A 79 20.37 -7.91 6.46
CA ALA A 79 20.11 -9.34 6.45
C ALA A 79 21.25 -10.13 7.12
N GLY A 80 20.91 -11.00 8.07
CA GLY A 80 21.86 -11.78 8.87
C GLY A 80 22.43 -11.06 10.09
N GLN A 81 22.12 -9.78 10.30
CA GLN A 81 22.60 -9.02 11.46
C GLN A 81 21.99 -9.57 12.76
N PRO A 82 22.80 -9.79 13.82
CA PRO A 82 22.31 -10.16 15.14
C PRO A 82 21.33 -9.13 15.73
N LEU A 83 20.17 -9.59 16.19
CA LEU A 83 19.15 -8.74 16.83
C LEU A 83 19.08 -8.97 18.33
N VAL A 84 18.99 -10.24 18.74
CA VAL A 84 18.78 -10.65 20.13
C VAL A 84 19.57 -11.93 20.38
N THR A 85 20.20 -12.04 21.55
CA THR A 85 20.75 -13.32 22.02
C THR A 85 19.88 -13.89 23.13
N LEU A 86 19.48 -15.14 22.99
CA LEU A 86 18.67 -15.89 23.94
C LEU A 86 19.52 -16.94 24.65
N GLU A 87 19.37 -17.07 25.96
CA GLU A 87 19.86 -18.21 26.73
C GLU A 87 18.73 -19.22 26.93
N SER A 88 18.91 -20.45 26.45
CA SER A 88 17.81 -21.41 26.35
C SER A 88 18.23 -22.81 26.81
N PRO A 89 17.70 -23.30 27.94
CA PRO A 89 17.87 -24.69 28.36
C PRO A 89 17.24 -25.69 27.37
N SER A 90 16.13 -25.32 26.72
CA SER A 90 15.50 -26.19 25.71
C SER A 90 16.39 -26.33 24.48
N PHE A 91 17.09 -25.27 24.07
CA PHE A 91 18.07 -25.32 22.99
C PHE A 91 19.27 -26.23 23.31
N VAL A 92 19.75 -26.23 24.56
CA VAL A 92 20.77 -27.17 25.06
C VAL A 92 20.28 -28.60 24.94
N SER A 93 19.04 -28.89 25.34
CA SER A 93 18.47 -30.23 25.24
C SER A 93 18.35 -30.71 23.79
N GLN A 94 17.93 -29.85 22.86
CA GLN A 94 17.84 -30.18 21.44
C GLN A 94 19.21 -30.55 20.83
N GLN A 95 20.28 -29.84 21.20
CA GLN A 95 21.64 -30.14 20.74
C GLN A 95 22.12 -31.49 21.29
N ARG A 96 21.88 -31.76 22.58
CA ARG A 96 22.18 -33.05 23.20
C ARG A 96 21.44 -34.19 22.49
N ASP A 97 20.16 -34.01 22.20
CA ASP A 97 19.34 -35.05 21.57
C ASP A 97 19.81 -35.34 20.13
N TYR A 98 20.30 -34.33 19.41
CA TYR A 98 20.95 -34.51 18.10
C TYR A 98 22.27 -35.29 18.20
N LEU A 99 23.14 -34.94 19.16
CA LEU A 99 24.40 -35.68 19.38
C LEU A 99 24.15 -37.13 19.78
N HIS A 100 23.12 -37.36 20.61
CA HIS A 100 22.70 -38.71 20.97
C HIS A 100 22.21 -39.51 19.75
N ALA A 101 21.41 -38.89 18.87
CA ALA A 101 20.96 -39.52 17.64
C ALA A 101 22.15 -39.89 16.72
N ILE A 102 23.16 -39.03 16.60
CA ILE A 102 24.39 -39.33 15.84
C ILE A 102 25.11 -40.54 16.42
N ALA A 103 25.26 -40.60 17.75
CA ALA A 103 25.92 -41.74 18.40
C ALA A 103 25.17 -43.07 18.15
N GLN A 104 23.83 -43.04 18.17
CA GLN A 104 23.00 -44.20 17.87
C GLN A 104 23.09 -44.63 16.40
N GLU A 105 23.06 -43.68 15.47
CA GLU A 105 23.23 -43.96 14.04
C GLU A 105 24.61 -44.55 13.74
N HIS A 106 25.66 -44.04 14.39
CA HIS A 106 27.00 -44.58 14.27
C HIS A 106 27.06 -46.05 14.74
N LEU A 107 26.47 -46.36 15.91
CA LEU A 107 26.40 -47.72 16.43
C LEU A 107 25.64 -48.66 15.49
N ALA A 108 24.46 -48.25 15.03
CA ALA A 108 23.62 -49.04 14.12
C ALA A 108 24.31 -49.27 12.76
N SER A 109 25.01 -48.26 12.24
CA SER A 109 25.77 -48.35 10.99
C SER A 109 26.95 -49.31 11.10
N GLN A 110 27.68 -49.28 12.22
CA GLN A 110 28.75 -50.25 12.46
C GLN A 110 28.22 -51.68 12.60
N GLN A 111 27.07 -51.86 13.25
CA GLN A 111 26.42 -53.17 13.39
C GLN A 111 25.94 -53.71 12.04
N LEU A 112 25.32 -52.86 11.23
CA LEU A 112 24.94 -53.21 9.86
C LEU A 112 26.17 -53.64 9.06
N LYS A 113 27.27 -52.86 9.10
CA LYS A 113 28.52 -53.21 8.41
C LYS A 113 29.03 -54.58 8.82
N ARG A 114 29.11 -54.85 10.13
CA ARG A 114 29.50 -56.17 10.64
C ARG A 114 28.58 -57.29 10.14
N ASN A 115 27.28 -57.05 10.12
CA ASN A 115 26.31 -58.06 9.67
C ASN A 115 26.36 -58.31 8.16
N VAL A 116 26.69 -57.29 7.35
CA VAL A 116 26.96 -57.45 5.91
C VAL A 116 28.16 -58.38 5.71
N ASP A 117 29.28 -58.07 6.35
CA ASP A 117 30.52 -58.87 6.23
C ASP A 117 30.27 -60.34 6.67
N LEU A 118 29.53 -60.54 7.76
CA LEU A 118 29.18 -61.88 8.26
C LEU A 118 28.17 -62.61 7.36
N PHE A 119 27.25 -61.90 6.70
CA PHE A 119 26.29 -62.51 5.78
C PHE A 119 26.97 -63.01 4.51
N GLU A 120 27.92 -62.23 3.97
CA GLU A 120 28.78 -62.65 2.85
C GLU A 120 29.59 -63.90 3.22
N GLY A 121 30.09 -63.97 4.46
CA GLY A 121 30.71 -65.16 5.04
C GLY A 121 29.75 -66.31 5.40
N LYS A 122 28.44 -66.20 5.09
CA LYS A 122 27.37 -67.16 5.42
C LYS A 122 27.24 -67.46 6.93
N ALA A 123 27.69 -66.57 7.80
CA ALA A 123 27.72 -66.73 9.25
C ALA A 123 26.46 -66.19 9.96
N VAL A 124 25.65 -65.34 9.31
CA VAL A 124 24.38 -64.83 9.86
C VAL A 124 23.20 -65.09 8.90
N PRO A 125 21.97 -65.31 9.42
CA PRO A 125 20.78 -65.45 8.59
C PRO A 125 20.34 -64.13 7.93
N GLN A 126 19.66 -64.20 6.77
CA GLN A 126 19.13 -63.03 6.05
C GLN A 126 18.26 -62.11 6.92
N ARG A 127 17.39 -62.68 7.78
CA ARG A 127 16.55 -61.91 8.72
C ARG A 127 17.36 -60.99 9.64
N VAL A 128 18.59 -61.37 10.00
CA VAL A 128 19.47 -60.55 10.86
C VAL A 128 20.01 -59.36 10.09
N LEU A 129 20.39 -59.57 8.82
CA LEU A 129 20.81 -58.50 7.94
C LEU A 129 19.67 -57.50 7.71
N GLU A 130 18.48 -57.97 7.34
CA GLU A 130 17.29 -57.14 7.11
C GLU A 130 16.92 -56.32 8.36
N ALA A 131 16.98 -56.94 9.54
CA ALA A 131 16.75 -56.25 10.81
C ALA A 131 17.77 -55.12 11.05
N SER A 132 19.07 -55.40 10.86
CA SER A 132 20.11 -54.36 11.03
C SER A 132 20.02 -53.24 9.97
N GLN A 133 19.56 -53.55 8.76
CA GLN A 133 19.29 -52.54 7.73
C GLN A 133 18.10 -51.65 8.11
N ALA A 134 17.05 -52.23 8.68
CA ALA A 134 15.91 -51.45 9.17
C ALA A 134 16.33 -50.54 10.35
N GLU A 135 17.11 -51.07 11.29
CA GLU A 135 17.60 -50.33 12.45
C GLU A 135 18.52 -49.15 12.05
N ALA A 136 19.49 -49.38 11.17
CA ALA A 136 20.36 -48.32 10.66
C ALA A 136 19.58 -47.24 9.91
N ARG A 137 18.60 -47.63 9.08
CA ARG A 137 17.71 -46.67 8.40
C ARG A 137 16.90 -45.86 9.39
N GLN A 138 16.34 -46.48 10.43
CA GLN A 138 15.58 -45.79 11.46
C GLN A 138 16.46 -44.78 12.22
N ALA A 139 17.67 -45.16 12.61
CA ALA A 139 18.59 -44.26 13.30
C ALA A 139 18.98 -43.05 12.43
N ALA A 140 19.23 -43.26 11.13
CA ALA A 140 19.51 -42.17 10.19
C ALA A 140 18.32 -41.19 10.04
N LEU A 141 17.08 -41.71 10.04
CA LEU A 141 15.89 -40.86 10.02
C LEU A 141 15.77 -39.98 11.27
N VAL A 142 16.10 -40.51 12.46
CA VAL A 142 16.10 -39.73 13.71
C VAL A 142 17.16 -38.63 13.67
N VAL A 143 18.36 -38.91 13.15
CA VAL A 143 19.40 -37.87 12.96
C VAL A 143 18.88 -36.76 12.04
N ALA A 144 18.26 -37.12 10.92
CA ALA A 144 17.69 -36.15 9.99
C ALA A 144 16.58 -35.29 10.63
N GLU A 145 15.69 -35.91 11.43
CA GLU A 145 14.66 -35.21 12.20
C GLU A 145 15.28 -34.20 13.18
N ARG A 146 16.22 -34.65 14.01
CA ARG A 146 16.88 -33.80 15.02
C ARG A 146 17.68 -32.67 14.38
N ARG A 147 18.34 -32.92 13.24
CA ARG A 147 18.99 -31.87 12.44
C ARG A 147 17.99 -30.81 11.98
N GLN A 148 16.82 -31.22 11.51
CA GLN A 148 15.78 -30.29 11.07
C GLN A 148 15.23 -29.46 12.23
N VAL A 149 15.05 -30.05 13.42
CA VAL A 149 14.65 -29.30 14.62
C VAL A 149 15.67 -28.20 14.94
N LEU A 150 16.97 -28.48 14.91
CA LEU A 150 18.01 -27.46 15.15
C LEU A 150 17.99 -26.33 14.10
N ARG A 151 17.74 -26.66 12.83
CA ARG A 151 17.59 -25.65 11.76
C ARG A 151 16.39 -24.74 12.02
N LEU A 152 15.25 -25.31 12.38
CA LEU A 152 14.03 -24.56 12.71
C LEU A 152 14.21 -23.72 13.99
N SER A 153 15.03 -24.18 14.92
CA SER A 153 15.45 -23.40 16.09
C SER A 153 16.41 -22.25 15.75
N GLY A 154 16.88 -22.14 14.50
CA GLY A 154 17.70 -21.02 14.02
C GLY A 154 19.19 -21.30 13.89
N MET A 155 19.66 -22.55 14.04
CA MET A 155 21.06 -22.89 13.75
C MET A 155 21.33 -22.95 12.24
N SER A 156 22.47 -22.42 11.82
CA SER A 156 22.98 -22.61 10.46
C SER A 156 23.51 -24.03 10.25
N ASP A 157 23.55 -24.49 9.00
CA ASP A 157 24.14 -25.79 8.65
C ASP A 157 25.60 -25.92 9.10
N ASP A 158 26.37 -24.82 9.05
CA ASP A 158 27.76 -24.78 9.52
C ASP A 158 27.83 -24.94 11.05
N ALA A 159 26.92 -24.32 11.79
CA ALA A 159 26.87 -24.47 13.24
C ALA A 159 26.47 -25.90 13.64
N ILE A 160 25.52 -26.51 12.94
CA ILE A 160 25.11 -27.90 13.16
C ILE A 160 26.24 -28.87 12.82
N SER A 161 27.00 -28.59 11.76
CA SER A 161 28.13 -29.42 11.35
C SER A 161 29.28 -29.35 12.37
N ARG A 162 29.58 -28.16 12.90
CA ARG A 162 30.55 -28.00 14.01
C ARG A 162 30.08 -28.70 15.27
N LEU A 163 28.80 -28.58 15.64
CA LEU A 163 28.23 -29.31 16.78
C LEU A 163 28.47 -30.82 16.65
N ALA A 164 28.22 -31.40 15.46
CA ALA A 164 28.44 -32.83 15.22
C ALA A 164 29.91 -33.27 15.32
N GLN A 165 30.86 -32.39 15.00
CA GLN A 165 32.30 -32.70 15.01
C GLN A 165 32.94 -32.47 16.39
N GLU A 166 32.60 -31.37 17.04
CA GLU A 166 33.26 -30.89 18.27
C GLU A 166 32.50 -31.30 19.53
N ALA A 167 31.23 -31.71 19.40
CA ALA A 167 30.30 -31.95 20.51
C ALA A 167 30.18 -30.74 21.47
N ALA A 168 30.47 -29.54 20.98
CA ALA A 168 30.43 -28.30 21.76
C ALA A 168 29.01 -27.73 21.79
N ILE A 169 28.30 -27.96 22.90
CA ILE A 169 26.94 -27.46 23.11
C ILE A 169 26.97 -25.98 23.55
N SER A 170 26.14 -25.14 22.92
CA SER A 170 25.94 -23.73 23.30
C SER A 170 24.65 -23.53 24.08
N GLY A 171 24.71 -22.80 25.20
CA GLY A 171 23.52 -22.32 25.92
C GLY A 171 22.84 -21.12 25.26
N THR A 172 23.53 -20.46 24.34
CA THR A 172 23.12 -19.20 23.73
C THR A 172 22.76 -19.39 22.26
N LEU A 173 21.64 -18.80 21.85
CA LEU A 173 21.15 -18.74 20.48
C LEU A 173 21.04 -17.27 20.06
N THR A 174 21.61 -16.93 18.91
CA THR A 174 21.47 -15.59 18.34
C THR A 174 20.34 -15.59 17.31
N VAL A 175 19.36 -14.72 17.49
CA VAL A 175 18.29 -14.48 16.52
C VAL A 175 18.71 -13.33 15.61
N ASN A 176 18.77 -13.61 14.31
CA ASN A 176 19.26 -12.67 13.30
C ASN A 176 18.11 -12.06 12.49
N ALA A 177 18.37 -10.91 11.87
CA ALA A 177 17.45 -10.28 10.95
C ALA A 177 17.28 -11.15 9.68
N PRO A 178 16.06 -11.54 9.30
CA PRO A 178 15.84 -12.36 8.11
C PRO A 178 16.12 -11.60 6.81
N GLN A 179 15.93 -10.28 6.81
CA GLN A 179 16.13 -9.40 5.65
C GLN A 179 16.56 -8.00 6.12
N THR A 180 17.08 -7.20 5.19
CA THR A 180 17.40 -5.80 5.44
C THR A 180 16.13 -4.97 5.63
N ALA A 181 15.95 -4.39 6.83
CA ALA A 181 14.75 -3.67 7.24
C ALA A 181 15.04 -2.75 8.44
N SER A 182 14.15 -1.81 8.73
CA SER A 182 14.24 -0.93 9.90
C SER A 182 13.53 -1.55 11.10
N VAL A 183 14.08 -1.35 12.29
CA VAL A 183 13.49 -1.79 13.56
C VAL A 183 12.38 -0.82 13.97
N VAL A 184 11.13 -1.26 13.87
CA VAL A 184 9.95 -0.42 14.16
C VAL A 184 9.56 -0.50 15.63
N GLU A 185 9.68 -1.70 16.21
CA GLU A 185 9.25 -1.98 17.58
C GLU A 185 10.10 -3.09 18.18
N ILE A 186 10.38 -2.99 19.47
CA ILE A 186 11.05 -4.01 20.28
C ILE A 186 10.09 -4.34 21.42
N THR A 187 9.73 -5.62 21.55
CA THR A 187 8.72 -6.07 22.53
C THR A 187 9.35 -6.76 23.74
N VAL A 188 10.68 -6.77 23.83
CA VAL A 188 11.43 -7.53 24.83
C VAL A 188 12.53 -6.71 25.49
N SER A 189 12.90 -7.10 26.71
CA SER A 189 13.98 -6.49 27.48
C SER A 189 15.01 -7.54 27.91
N PRO A 190 16.30 -7.19 28.06
CA PRO A 190 17.30 -8.06 28.69
C PRO A 190 16.84 -8.57 30.06
N GLY A 191 17.08 -9.85 30.34
CA GLY A 191 16.62 -10.56 31.54
C GLY A 191 15.19 -11.11 31.47
N GLN A 192 14.39 -10.73 30.47
CA GLN A 192 13.02 -11.22 30.31
C GLN A 192 13.01 -12.70 29.89
N ARG A 193 12.12 -13.50 30.50
CA ARG A 193 11.84 -14.88 30.07
C ARG A 193 10.74 -14.88 29.01
N LEU A 194 10.93 -15.69 28.00
CA LEU A 194 10.07 -15.79 26.83
C LEU A 194 9.73 -17.24 26.53
N GLU A 195 8.49 -17.43 26.07
CA GLU A 195 8.04 -18.68 25.50
C GLU A 195 8.42 -18.78 24.02
N GLN A 196 8.36 -19.99 23.46
CA GLN A 196 8.51 -20.18 22.02
C GLN A 196 7.44 -19.38 21.26
N SER A 197 7.82 -18.80 20.12
CA SER A 197 7.00 -17.93 19.27
C SER A 197 6.65 -16.56 19.86
N ALA A 198 7.13 -16.22 21.06
CA ALA A 198 6.97 -14.87 21.61
C ALA A 198 7.61 -13.82 20.67
N PRO A 199 6.94 -12.69 20.39
CA PRO A 199 7.49 -11.64 19.53
C PRO A 199 8.71 -11.00 20.20
N LEU A 200 9.77 -10.80 19.41
CA LEU A 200 11.01 -10.16 19.85
C LEU A 200 11.11 -8.73 19.30
N VAL A 201 11.05 -8.62 17.97
CA VAL A 201 11.32 -7.39 17.22
C VAL A 201 10.39 -7.34 16.03
N LYS A 202 9.80 -6.17 15.76
CA LYS A 202 9.10 -5.91 14.49
C LYS A 202 10.03 -5.14 13.56
N LEU A 203 10.24 -5.71 12.38
CA LEU A 203 11.01 -5.14 11.30
C LEU A 203 10.07 -4.66 10.20
N ALA A 204 10.40 -3.55 9.55
CA ALA A 204 9.68 -3.12 8.37
C ALA A 204 10.57 -2.57 7.27
N ARG A 205 10.16 -2.77 6.02
CA ARG A 205 10.62 -1.92 4.92
C ARG A 205 9.78 -0.64 4.96
N LEU A 206 10.48 0.48 4.95
CA LEU A 206 9.87 1.82 5.03
C LEU A 206 9.74 2.48 3.66
N SER A 207 9.95 1.72 2.57
CA SER A 207 9.85 2.23 1.21
C SER A 207 9.52 1.06 0.25
N PRO A 208 8.44 1.17 -0.54
CA PRO A 208 7.44 2.25 -0.51
C PRO A 208 6.51 2.15 0.72
N LEU A 209 5.92 3.28 1.13
CA LEU A 209 4.87 3.34 2.16
C LEU A 209 3.47 3.37 1.52
N TRP A 210 2.45 3.09 2.33
CA TRP A 210 1.06 3.34 1.95
C TRP A 210 0.56 4.67 2.52
N ALA A 211 -0.19 5.40 1.70
CA ALA A 211 -1.00 6.52 2.13
C ALA A 211 -2.46 6.06 2.13
N GLU A 212 -3.04 5.91 3.32
CA GLU A 212 -4.44 5.53 3.50
C GLU A 212 -5.29 6.79 3.61
N ILE A 213 -6.16 6.97 2.62
CA ILE A 213 -6.92 8.21 2.41
C ILE A 213 -8.40 7.88 2.55
N ALA A 214 -9.08 8.56 3.47
CA ALA A 214 -10.52 8.40 3.66
C ALA A 214 -11.26 9.35 2.71
N VAL A 215 -11.92 8.79 1.69
CA VAL A 215 -12.65 9.58 0.68
C VAL A 215 -14.16 9.43 0.87
N PRO A 216 -14.94 10.51 1.00
CA PRO A 216 -16.40 10.42 1.07
C PRO A 216 -16.99 9.66 -0.12
N ALA A 217 -17.97 8.79 0.14
CA ALA A 217 -18.57 7.95 -0.90
C ALA A 217 -19.11 8.74 -2.10
N ALA A 218 -19.55 9.98 -1.89
CA ALA A 218 -20.01 10.88 -2.95
C ALA A 218 -18.91 11.20 -4.00
N ASN A 219 -17.64 11.22 -3.60
CA ASN A 219 -16.53 11.67 -4.45
C ASN A 219 -15.76 10.51 -5.07
N ILE A 220 -16.02 9.26 -4.64
CA ILE A 220 -15.24 8.08 -5.08
C ILE A 220 -15.34 7.82 -6.58
N ARG A 221 -16.48 8.20 -7.20
CA ARG A 221 -16.74 7.94 -8.62
C ARG A 221 -15.73 8.61 -9.54
N ALA A 222 -15.03 9.64 -9.07
CA ALA A 222 -14.02 10.36 -9.85
C ALA A 222 -12.59 9.85 -9.60
N ILE A 223 -12.37 8.93 -8.65
CA ILE A 223 -11.06 8.37 -8.31
C ILE A 223 -10.93 6.97 -8.92
N ARG A 224 -9.78 6.70 -9.54
CA ARG A 224 -9.45 5.42 -10.15
C ARG A 224 -8.07 4.96 -9.69
N THR A 225 -7.83 3.66 -9.79
CA THR A 225 -6.48 3.11 -9.66
C THR A 225 -5.55 3.74 -10.70
N GLY A 226 -4.31 3.99 -10.30
CA GLY A 226 -3.33 4.74 -11.08
C GLY A 226 -3.40 6.26 -10.95
N ALA A 227 -4.43 6.81 -10.29
CA ALA A 227 -4.52 8.24 -10.03
C ALA A 227 -3.31 8.75 -9.24
N LYS A 228 -2.81 9.94 -9.61
CA LYS A 228 -1.71 10.61 -8.94
C LYS A 228 -2.17 11.10 -7.57
N VAL A 229 -1.33 10.91 -6.55
CA VAL A 229 -1.56 11.39 -5.19
C VAL A 229 -0.38 12.25 -4.76
N GLU A 230 -0.66 13.50 -4.43
CA GLU A 230 0.32 14.41 -3.85
C GLU A 230 0.10 14.50 -2.35
N ILE A 231 1.17 14.45 -1.57
CA ILE A 231 1.10 14.55 -0.11
C ILE A 231 1.66 15.91 0.29
N GLU A 232 0.92 16.65 1.10
CA GLU A 232 1.35 17.96 1.56
C GLU A 232 2.66 17.85 2.36
N GLY A 233 3.64 18.67 1.96
CA GLY A 233 4.98 18.64 2.55
C GLY A 233 5.91 17.53 2.00
N TYR A 234 5.49 16.76 1.00
CA TYR A 234 6.32 15.75 0.35
C TYR A 234 6.34 15.92 -1.17
N SER A 235 7.55 15.93 -1.74
CA SER A 235 7.75 16.30 -3.14
C SER A 235 7.46 15.17 -4.14
N THR A 236 7.62 13.92 -3.72
CA THR A 236 7.47 12.77 -4.63
C THR A 236 6.02 12.29 -4.65
N PRO A 237 5.33 12.32 -5.81
CA PRO A 237 3.95 11.88 -5.88
C PRO A 237 3.83 10.35 -5.74
N GLY A 238 2.81 9.92 -5.02
CA GLY A 238 2.35 8.53 -4.99
C GLY A 238 1.33 8.22 -6.08
N ARG A 239 0.86 6.97 -6.08
CA ARG A 239 -0.19 6.51 -7.00
C ARG A 239 -1.22 5.65 -6.28
N VAL A 240 -2.49 5.85 -6.59
CA VAL A 240 -3.57 4.99 -6.09
C VAL A 240 -3.36 3.56 -6.57
N VAL A 241 -3.22 2.63 -5.65
CA VAL A 241 -3.08 1.19 -5.93
C VAL A 241 -4.38 0.43 -5.63
N LEU A 242 -5.22 0.97 -4.75
CA LEU A 242 -6.48 0.35 -4.38
C LEU A 242 -7.54 1.40 -4.04
N VAL A 243 -8.75 1.13 -4.49
CA VAL A 243 -9.98 1.80 -4.05
C VAL A 243 -10.84 0.70 -3.44
N SER A 244 -11.20 0.82 -2.17
CA SER A 244 -11.96 -0.21 -1.47
C SER A 244 -13.38 -0.33 -2.04
N ASP A 245 -13.90 -1.56 -2.09
CA ASP A 245 -15.31 -1.83 -2.43
C ASP A 245 -16.24 -1.69 -1.21
N THR A 246 -15.67 -1.44 -0.03
CA THR A 246 -16.41 -1.28 1.22
C THR A 246 -16.45 0.18 1.67
N ILE A 247 -17.57 0.55 2.29
CA ILE A 247 -17.78 1.86 2.94
C ILE A 247 -17.63 1.67 4.45
N ASP A 248 -16.86 2.54 5.09
CA ASP A 248 -16.86 2.66 6.54
C ASP A 248 -18.21 3.26 6.99
N HIS A 249 -19.01 2.48 7.73
CA HIS A 249 -20.36 2.87 8.11
C HIS A 249 -20.40 4.06 9.07
N ALA A 250 -19.37 4.25 9.91
CA ALA A 250 -19.33 5.31 10.89
C ALA A 250 -19.00 6.67 10.25
N THR A 251 -18.12 6.69 9.25
CA THR A 251 -17.63 7.91 8.61
C THR A 251 -18.22 8.17 7.22
N GLN A 252 -18.92 7.19 6.63
CA GLN A 252 -19.42 7.23 5.25
C GLN A 252 -18.31 7.49 4.21
N THR A 253 -17.12 6.96 4.48
CA THR A 253 -15.95 7.07 3.60
C THR A 253 -15.56 5.73 3.01
N ILE A 254 -14.86 5.76 1.88
CA ILE A 254 -14.25 4.63 1.21
C ILE A 254 -12.73 4.80 1.33
N LEU A 255 -12.05 3.74 1.74
CA LEU A 255 -10.61 3.71 1.84
C LEU A 255 -9.99 3.72 0.43
N VAL A 256 -9.19 4.73 0.14
CA VAL A 256 -8.31 4.78 -1.02
C VAL A 256 -6.88 4.63 -0.52
N ARG A 257 -6.15 3.66 -1.08
CA ARG A 257 -4.76 3.40 -0.74
C ARG A 257 -3.87 3.81 -1.89
N ALA A 258 -2.91 4.67 -1.60
CA ALA A 258 -1.85 5.04 -2.52
C ALA A 258 -0.52 4.44 -2.09
N GLU A 259 0.31 4.03 -3.05
CA GLU A 259 1.70 3.68 -2.81
C GLU A 259 2.58 4.89 -3.07
N VAL A 260 3.46 5.18 -2.11
CA VAL A 260 4.31 6.38 -2.10
C VAL A 260 5.75 5.95 -1.88
N PRO A 261 6.68 6.24 -2.81
CA PRO A 261 8.10 6.09 -2.56
C PRO A 261 8.50 6.89 -1.31
N ASN A 262 9.42 6.38 -0.51
CA ASN A 262 9.90 7.09 0.67
C ASN A 262 11.42 7.06 0.71
N ASP A 263 12.02 8.23 0.86
CA ASP A 263 13.45 8.49 1.02
C ASP A 263 13.85 8.73 2.48
N GLY A 264 12.88 8.70 3.40
CA GLY A 264 13.07 8.90 4.85
C GLY A 264 12.33 10.11 5.40
N GLU A 265 11.72 10.94 4.55
CA GLU A 265 10.94 12.10 4.98
C GLU A 265 9.58 11.71 5.55
N LEU A 266 8.94 10.67 5.01
CA LEU A 266 7.63 10.20 5.49
C LEU A 266 7.80 9.19 6.62
N HIS A 267 7.06 9.44 7.70
CA HIS A 267 7.11 8.62 8.91
C HIS A 267 5.81 7.82 9.07
N PRO A 268 5.87 6.51 9.31
CA PRO A 268 4.67 5.73 9.62
C PRO A 268 3.91 6.28 10.83
N GLY A 269 2.59 6.38 10.70
CA GLY A 269 1.70 7.00 11.69
C GLY A 269 1.51 8.50 11.51
N GLN A 270 2.26 9.14 10.61
CA GLN A 270 2.06 10.56 10.26
C GLN A 270 0.68 10.77 9.63
N THR A 271 -0.02 11.81 10.06
CA THR A 271 -1.27 12.28 9.46
C THR A 271 -1.02 13.63 8.80
N THR A 272 -1.49 13.80 7.57
CA THR A 272 -1.40 15.05 6.80
C THR A 272 -2.56 15.14 5.81
N VAL A 273 -2.46 15.98 4.80
CA VAL A 273 -3.41 16.10 3.70
C VAL A 273 -2.82 15.49 2.43
N ALA A 274 -3.62 14.67 1.76
CA ALA A 274 -3.33 14.18 0.41
C ALA A 274 -4.27 14.84 -0.60
N ARG A 275 -3.75 15.09 -1.78
CA ARG A 275 -4.43 15.68 -2.94
C ARG A 275 -4.49 14.62 -4.03
N ILE A 276 -5.67 14.07 -4.29
CA ILE A 276 -5.86 12.97 -5.28
C ILE A 276 -6.40 13.55 -6.58
N GLY A 277 -5.73 13.25 -7.70
CA GLY A 277 -6.16 13.69 -9.03
C GLY A 277 -7.40 12.94 -9.54
N PHE A 278 -8.33 13.67 -10.15
CA PHE A 278 -9.47 13.07 -10.87
C PHE A 278 -9.08 12.72 -12.29
N LEU A 279 -8.85 11.43 -12.56
CA LEU A 279 -8.69 10.94 -13.92
C LEU A 279 -10.07 10.63 -14.53
N SER A 280 -10.70 11.63 -15.14
CA SER A 280 -11.70 11.38 -16.18
C SER A 280 -11.04 11.57 -17.55
N ALA A 281 -10.53 10.49 -18.15
CA ALA A 281 -10.10 10.52 -19.54
C ALA A 281 -11.31 10.84 -20.44
N GLY A 282 -11.38 12.06 -20.98
CA GLY A 282 -12.38 12.49 -21.96
C GLY A 282 -13.32 13.62 -21.52
N GLU A 283 -13.38 13.99 -20.24
CA GLU A 283 -14.06 15.22 -19.81
C GLU A 283 -13.07 16.39 -19.84
N SER A 284 -13.24 17.32 -20.77
CA SER A 284 -12.44 18.55 -20.77
C SER A 284 -12.93 19.46 -19.65
N ALA A 285 -12.09 19.70 -18.65
CA ALA A 285 -12.33 20.68 -17.61
C ALA A 285 -11.63 21.99 -17.95
N PHE A 286 -12.30 23.09 -17.64
CA PHE A 286 -11.85 24.42 -17.96
C PHE A 286 -11.91 25.29 -16.73
N GLU A 287 -10.84 26.06 -16.53
CA GLU A 287 -10.76 27.07 -15.49
C GLU A 287 -11.26 28.40 -16.04
N ILE A 288 -12.19 29.00 -15.32
CA ILE A 288 -12.77 30.31 -15.63
C ILE A 288 -12.85 31.15 -14.34
N PRO A 289 -12.82 32.48 -14.43
CA PRO A 289 -13.06 33.34 -13.27
C PRO A 289 -14.41 33.05 -12.62
N PHE A 290 -14.46 33.07 -11.28
CA PHE A 290 -15.69 32.87 -10.51
C PHE A 290 -16.82 33.78 -10.97
N SER A 291 -16.47 35.01 -11.38
CA SER A 291 -17.43 35.99 -11.86
C SER A 291 -18.25 35.50 -13.06
N GLY A 292 -17.75 34.56 -13.87
CA GLY A 292 -18.45 33.99 -15.02
C GLY A 292 -19.51 32.94 -14.71
N LEU A 293 -19.54 32.42 -13.48
CA LEU A 293 -20.44 31.34 -13.07
C LEU A 293 -21.83 31.88 -12.70
N ILE A 294 -22.86 31.23 -13.21
CA ILE A 294 -24.26 31.53 -12.90
C ILE A 294 -24.85 30.34 -12.13
N ARG A 295 -25.37 30.60 -10.93
CA ARG A 295 -26.00 29.59 -10.08
C ARG A 295 -27.52 29.83 -10.03
N ARG A 296 -28.31 28.82 -10.40
CA ARG A 296 -29.78 28.84 -10.30
C ARG A 296 -30.23 27.58 -9.55
N GLY A 297 -30.41 27.70 -8.24
CA GLY A 297 -30.62 26.54 -7.38
C GLY A 297 -29.43 25.58 -7.48
N GLU A 298 -29.70 24.32 -7.81
CA GLU A 298 -28.67 23.27 -8.00
C GLU A 298 -27.98 23.30 -9.38
N GLN A 299 -28.46 24.12 -10.32
CA GLN A 299 -27.91 24.17 -11.69
C GLN A 299 -26.87 25.29 -11.81
N THR A 300 -25.72 24.95 -12.38
CA THR A 300 -24.66 25.89 -12.75
C THR A 300 -24.59 26.07 -14.28
N SER A 301 -24.37 27.30 -14.74
CA SER A 301 -24.32 27.65 -16.15
C SER A 301 -23.37 28.82 -16.41
N ILE A 302 -22.97 29.02 -17.66
CA ILE A 302 -22.09 30.11 -18.12
C ILE A 302 -22.63 30.70 -19.42
N PHE A 303 -22.30 31.96 -19.71
CA PHE A 303 -22.59 32.56 -21.02
C PHE A 303 -21.42 32.37 -21.97
N VAL A 304 -21.66 31.71 -23.10
CA VAL A 304 -20.68 31.51 -24.18
C VAL A 304 -21.06 32.38 -25.38
N ALA A 305 -20.12 33.15 -25.90
CA ALA A 305 -20.34 34.00 -27.07
C ALA A 305 -20.55 33.16 -28.34
N PHE A 306 -21.39 33.65 -29.24
CA PHE A 306 -21.55 33.15 -30.61
C PHE A 306 -21.73 34.34 -31.56
N ASP A 307 -21.77 34.08 -32.87
CA ASP A 307 -21.96 35.15 -33.86
C ASP A 307 -23.30 35.88 -33.65
N GLY A 308 -23.22 37.12 -33.17
CA GLY A 308 -24.38 37.96 -32.87
C GLY A 308 -24.99 37.82 -31.47
N GLY A 309 -24.31 37.20 -30.48
CA GLY A 309 -24.84 37.13 -29.12
C GLY A 309 -24.11 36.25 -28.10
N PHE A 310 -24.83 35.91 -27.02
CA PHE A 310 -24.39 35.00 -25.95
C PHE A 310 -25.44 33.92 -25.69
N ARG A 311 -25.02 32.66 -25.54
CA ARG A 311 -25.89 31.54 -25.19
C ARG A 311 -25.61 31.06 -23.77
N LEU A 312 -26.65 30.69 -23.04
CA LEU A 312 -26.50 30.07 -21.72
C LEU A 312 -26.18 28.59 -21.88
N VAL A 313 -25.03 28.15 -21.37
CA VAL A 313 -24.56 26.77 -21.46
C VAL A 313 -24.53 26.16 -20.05
N PRO A 314 -25.22 25.05 -19.80
CA PRO A 314 -25.13 24.34 -18.53
C PRO A 314 -23.76 23.71 -18.38
N VAL A 315 -23.17 23.86 -17.19
CA VAL A 315 -21.87 23.29 -16.84
C VAL A 315 -21.95 22.62 -15.48
N LYS A 316 -21.12 21.61 -15.26
CA LYS A 316 -20.95 20.96 -13.96
C LYS A 316 -19.77 21.61 -13.23
N LEU A 317 -20.03 22.14 -12.04
CA LEU A 317 -18.98 22.66 -11.16
C LEU A 317 -18.16 21.49 -10.60
N LEU A 318 -16.84 21.53 -10.80
CA LEU A 318 -15.88 20.53 -10.33
C LEU A 318 -15.08 21.01 -9.12
N ALA A 319 -14.67 22.29 -9.13
CA ALA A 319 -14.00 22.95 -8.02
C ALA A 319 -14.33 24.45 -8.02
N GLU A 320 -14.29 25.07 -6.84
CA GLU A 320 -14.56 26.50 -6.62
C GLU A 320 -13.53 27.01 -5.62
N ASP A 321 -12.80 28.07 -6.00
CA ASP A 321 -11.98 28.88 -5.08
C ASP A 321 -12.47 30.34 -5.08
N GLN A 322 -11.75 31.25 -4.42
CA GLN A 322 -12.17 32.65 -4.27
C GLN A 322 -12.10 33.49 -5.56
N GLU A 323 -11.29 33.08 -6.54
CA GLU A 323 -11.05 33.84 -7.78
C GLU A 323 -11.48 33.08 -9.04
N HIS A 324 -11.39 31.75 -9.03
CA HIS A 324 -11.60 30.86 -10.16
C HIS A 324 -12.53 29.70 -9.82
N VAL A 325 -13.17 29.17 -10.85
CA VAL A 325 -13.96 27.94 -10.80
C VAL A 325 -13.52 27.01 -11.91
N VAL A 326 -13.56 25.72 -11.64
CA VAL A 326 -13.28 24.70 -12.64
C VAL A 326 -14.58 24.00 -12.97
N VAL A 327 -14.90 23.99 -14.26
CA VAL A 327 -16.17 23.49 -14.77
C VAL A 327 -15.93 22.44 -15.87
N SER A 328 -16.82 21.46 -15.98
CA SER A 328 -16.92 20.59 -17.16
C SER A 328 -18.24 20.80 -17.89
N GLY A 329 -18.20 20.74 -19.22
CA GLY A 329 -19.36 20.96 -20.07
C GLY A 329 -18.98 20.98 -21.55
N PRO A 330 -19.96 21.22 -22.45
CA PRO A 330 -19.75 21.25 -23.89
C PRO A 330 -19.10 22.58 -24.34
N ILE A 331 -17.91 22.87 -23.82
CA ILE A 331 -17.11 24.06 -24.15
C ILE A 331 -15.69 23.68 -24.58
N THR A 332 -15.01 24.62 -25.25
CA THR A 332 -13.64 24.48 -25.75
C THR A 332 -12.76 25.65 -25.31
N ASP A 333 -11.44 25.51 -25.40
CA ASP A 333 -10.46 26.58 -25.13
C ASP A 333 -10.57 27.79 -26.08
N ARG A 334 -11.33 27.64 -27.18
CA ARG A 334 -11.61 28.70 -28.16
C ARG A 334 -12.88 29.47 -27.87
N ASP A 335 -13.70 29.02 -26.94
CA ASP A 335 -14.94 29.70 -26.60
C ASP A 335 -14.67 31.00 -25.84
N ALA A 336 -15.44 32.05 -26.08
CA ALA A 336 -15.36 33.29 -25.31
C ALA A 336 -16.47 33.31 -24.25
N ILE A 337 -16.09 33.30 -22.98
CA ILE A 337 -16.99 33.20 -21.83
C ILE A 337 -17.16 34.58 -21.19
N ALA A 338 -18.41 34.99 -20.96
CA ALA A 338 -18.69 36.27 -20.31
C ALA A 338 -18.35 36.21 -18.80
N ILE A 339 -17.50 37.13 -18.35
CA ILE A 339 -17.03 37.29 -16.96
C ILE A 339 -17.43 38.65 -16.35
N GLY A 340 -18.08 39.51 -17.15
CA GLY A 340 -18.63 40.81 -16.75
C GLY A 340 -19.96 41.07 -17.46
N GLY A 341 -20.78 41.98 -16.94
CA GLY A 341 -22.10 42.29 -17.54
C GLY A 341 -23.14 41.17 -17.44
N ILE A 342 -22.89 40.14 -16.63
CA ILE A 342 -23.71 38.92 -16.54
C ILE A 342 -25.13 39.22 -16.02
N SER A 343 -25.28 40.18 -15.11
CA SER A 343 -26.60 40.62 -14.65
C SER A 343 -27.45 41.22 -15.79
N ALA A 344 -26.81 41.95 -16.72
CA ALA A 344 -27.49 42.51 -17.88
C ALA A 344 -27.86 41.43 -18.91
N LEU A 345 -26.93 40.50 -19.19
CA LEU A 345 -27.20 39.33 -20.05
C LEU A 345 -28.35 38.48 -19.48
N ARG A 346 -28.33 38.22 -18.17
CA ARG A 346 -29.41 37.52 -17.48
C ARG A 346 -30.72 38.30 -17.52
N GLY A 347 -30.70 39.62 -17.38
CA GLY A 347 -31.88 40.47 -17.47
C GLY A 347 -32.53 40.42 -18.85
N ILE A 348 -31.73 40.36 -19.92
CA ILE A 348 -32.24 40.22 -21.28
C ILE A 348 -32.79 38.81 -21.52
N LEU A 349 -32.09 37.79 -21.04
CA LEU A 349 -32.52 36.39 -21.18
C LEU A 349 -33.81 36.09 -20.41
N SER A 350 -33.95 36.62 -19.20
CA SER A 350 -35.16 36.47 -18.38
C SER A 350 -36.32 37.35 -18.82
N GLY A 351 -36.13 38.20 -19.85
CA GLY A 351 -37.10 39.21 -20.26
C GLY A 351 -37.31 40.25 -19.17
N LEU A 352 -36.64 41.39 -19.26
CA LEU A 352 -36.95 42.55 -18.40
C LEU A 352 -38.42 42.96 -18.57
N GLY A 353 -39.26 42.60 -17.61
CA GLY A 353 -40.54 43.22 -17.32
C GLY A 353 -41.73 42.26 -17.15
N GLN A 354 -41.87 41.66 -15.96
CA GLN A 354 -43.11 41.83 -15.18
C GLN A 354 -42.74 42.36 -13.80
#